data_AF-A0AAN6MA35-F1
#
_entry.id   AF-A0AAN6MA35-F1
#
_cell.length_a   1.000
_cell.length_b   1.000
_cell.length_c   1.000
_cell.angle_alpha   90.00
_cell.angle_beta   90.00
_cell.angle_gamma   90.00
#
_symmetry.space_group_name_H-M   'P 1'
#
loop_
_entity.id
_entity.type
_entity.pdbx_description
1 polymer ?
#
loop_
_entity_poly.entity_id
_entity_poly.type
_entity_poly.pdbx_seq_one_letter_code
_entity_poly.pdbx_strand_id
1 'polypeptide(L)'
;MFAVSRNNRLVPAVIIAVCLCVSYRLIDPNVNNWANVLPQWRLHEDSRGSLASATPATASPYPSSSIASRPTLEVPESSDPSAPHRPTSANLSADDVLLIMKTGSTSMWKRLLIHLTTTFSPNRIPSANIAIYSDGPDSIANFRILDALANISDATKASPDFDVYRQQPEYATHNVYVEAAGIDGDNYGPAGGWIVDKYKFLPLMEHAGKNWPRVKWYIYQEDDAWLFLPSVLDHLAAFDWRKPHYLGSYAAKSDTKFAHGGAGFALSRAAWEQTFGRNPTMSEDYEDYTAGHCCGDQVLGHALNKYGVRFGENGGDEKFTWGFNPIVHWRFGFSRWNWCTRLMSWHKVHSRDVAQYFDFERAWDFSKPLLHRDFFLGMIAPNLKRRAEWFDNFSSLYMVTSENQASPPTPDSQYDSALWRQAWVSTDACEAACKSWVTCVQWSYVEDLCRMDDKLIMGQGFAPAMSERKTALKTTSGWLQERLEGWKCD
;
A
#
# COMPACT_ATOMS: atom_id res chain seq x y z
N MET A 1 -5.34 -61.81 -13.95
CA MET A 1 -6.72 -62.07 -14.42
C MET A 1 -7.41 -60.72 -14.62
N PHE A 2 -7.68 -60.38 -15.88
CA PHE A 2 -8.42 -59.24 -16.47
C PHE A 2 -8.15 -57.78 -16.05
N ALA A 3 -7.73 -57.00 -17.06
CA ALA A 3 -7.75 -55.55 -17.13
C ALA A 3 -9.11 -55.04 -17.61
N VAL A 4 -9.60 -53.90 -17.08
CA VAL A 4 -10.36 -52.88 -17.85
C VAL A 4 -10.17 -51.52 -17.17
N SER A 5 -9.33 -50.64 -17.73
CA SER A 5 -9.42 -49.20 -17.49
C SER A 5 -10.52 -48.64 -18.41
N ARG A 6 -11.67 -48.25 -17.85
CA ARG A 6 -12.67 -47.48 -18.61
C ARG A 6 -12.36 -45.99 -18.47
N ASN A 7 -12.17 -45.34 -19.62
CA ASN A 7 -12.01 -43.90 -19.77
C ASN A 7 -13.14 -43.12 -19.08
N ASN A 8 -12.87 -42.49 -17.94
CA ASN A 8 -13.86 -41.73 -17.16
C ASN A 8 -13.91 -40.23 -17.54
N ARG A 9 -13.48 -39.88 -18.75
CA ARG A 9 -13.46 -38.48 -19.26
C ARG A 9 -14.82 -37.97 -19.73
N LEU A 10 -15.80 -38.87 -19.92
CA LEU A 10 -17.15 -38.51 -20.36
C LEU A 10 -18.02 -38.00 -19.20
N VAL A 11 -17.83 -38.50 -17.98
CA VAL A 11 -18.66 -38.12 -16.82
C VAL A 11 -18.53 -36.63 -16.47
N PRO A 12 -17.32 -36.02 -16.42
CA PRO A 12 -17.18 -34.59 -16.18
C PRO A 12 -17.77 -33.74 -17.31
N ALA A 13 -17.60 -34.16 -18.57
CA ALA A 13 -18.12 -33.43 -19.73
C ALA A 13 -19.66 -33.42 -19.77
N VAL A 14 -20.30 -34.53 -19.39
CA VAL A 14 -21.77 -34.62 -19.29
C VAL A 14 -22.28 -33.73 -18.16
N ILE A 15 -21.61 -33.71 -17.00
CA ILE A 15 -22.00 -32.84 -15.89
C ILE A 15 -21.87 -31.37 -16.28
N ILE A 16 -20.77 -30.98 -16.92
CA ILE A 16 -20.56 -29.59 -17.39
C ILE A 16 -21.63 -29.20 -18.42
N ALA A 17 -21.94 -30.08 -19.38
CA ALA A 17 -22.96 -29.80 -20.39
C ALA A 17 -24.37 -29.67 -19.77
N VAL A 18 -24.71 -30.51 -18.78
CA VAL A 18 -25.98 -30.42 -18.04
C VAL A 18 -26.04 -29.12 -17.25
N CYS A 19 -24.96 -28.73 -16.56
CA CYS A 19 -24.89 -27.46 -15.85
C CYS A 19 -25.07 -26.27 -16.79
N LEU A 20 -24.40 -26.23 -17.94
CA LEU A 20 -24.55 -25.15 -18.92
C LEU A 20 -25.97 -25.09 -19.51
N CYS A 21 -26.59 -26.23 -19.80
CA CYS A 21 -27.97 -26.30 -20.27
C CYS A 21 -28.98 -25.82 -19.21
N VAL A 22 -28.77 -26.17 -17.95
CA VAL A 22 -29.61 -25.73 -16.83
C VAL A 22 -29.44 -24.22 -16.61
N SER A 23 -28.20 -23.70 -16.63
CA SER A 23 -27.93 -22.27 -16.55
C SER A 23 -28.59 -21.49 -17.69
N TYR A 24 -28.48 -21.97 -18.93
CA TYR A 24 -29.08 -21.34 -20.10
C TYR A 24 -30.62 -21.37 -20.07
N ARG A 25 -31.22 -22.40 -19.47
CA ARG A 25 -32.68 -22.54 -19.32
C ARG A 25 -33.25 -21.76 -18.14
N LEU A 26 -32.43 -21.43 -17.14
CA LEU A 26 -32.84 -20.66 -15.95
C LEU A 26 -32.54 -19.15 -16.08
N ILE A 27 -31.74 -18.76 -17.07
CA ILE A 27 -31.57 -17.35 -17.44
C ILE A 27 -32.70 -17.00 -18.41
N ASP A 28 -33.76 -16.37 -17.89
CA ASP A 28 -34.75 -15.69 -18.73
C ASP A 28 -34.11 -14.39 -19.26
N PRO A 29 -33.87 -14.25 -20.57
CA PRO A 29 -33.22 -13.06 -21.13
C PRO A 29 -34.10 -11.79 -21.05
N ASN A 30 -35.34 -11.89 -20.55
CA ASN A 30 -36.27 -10.76 -20.43
C ASN A 30 -36.61 -10.35 -18.98
N VAL A 31 -35.95 -10.90 -17.95
CA VAL A 31 -36.27 -10.55 -16.55
C VAL A 31 -35.29 -9.53 -16.00
N ASN A 32 -35.65 -8.26 -16.17
CA ASN A 32 -35.08 -7.11 -15.47
C ASN A 32 -35.54 -7.12 -14.00
N ASN A 33 -34.82 -7.81 -13.11
CA ASN A 33 -35.10 -7.78 -11.67
C ASN A 33 -34.29 -6.67 -10.96
N TRP A 34 -34.66 -5.41 -11.19
CA TRP A 34 -34.29 -4.27 -10.33
C TRP A 34 -35.46 -3.28 -10.14
N ALA A 35 -36.67 -3.80 -10.07
CA ALA A 35 -37.81 -3.03 -9.57
C ALA A 35 -38.67 -3.96 -8.73
N ASN A 36 -38.60 -3.80 -7.40
CA ASN A 36 -39.64 -4.11 -6.40
C ASN A 36 -39.02 -4.55 -5.05
N VAL A 37 -38.31 -3.64 -4.37
CA VAL A 37 -38.39 -3.56 -2.90
C VAL A 37 -38.23 -2.09 -2.49
N LEU A 38 -39.31 -1.31 -2.62
CA LEU A 38 -39.50 -0.10 -1.81
C LEU A 38 -40.95 -0.11 -1.27
N PRO A 39 -41.17 -0.01 0.05
CA PRO A 39 -42.52 0.06 0.62
C PRO A 39 -43.19 1.39 0.24
N GLN A 40 -44.42 1.31 -0.26
CA GLN A 40 -45.28 2.46 -0.60
C GLN A 40 -45.56 3.32 0.65
N TRP A 41 -44.92 4.50 0.71
CA TRP A 41 -45.43 5.61 1.50
C TRP A 41 -46.45 6.38 0.67
N ARG A 42 -47.73 6.26 1.02
CA ARG A 42 -48.82 7.06 0.45
C ARG A 42 -48.64 8.53 0.83
N LEU A 43 -48.53 9.41 -0.15
CA LEU A 43 -48.80 10.82 0.02
C LEU A 43 -50.15 11.14 -0.63
N HIS A 44 -51.04 11.69 0.18
CA HIS A 44 -52.29 12.32 -0.24
C HIS A 44 -51.95 13.53 -1.12
N GLU A 45 -52.53 13.57 -2.31
CA GLU A 45 -52.61 14.76 -3.15
C GLU A 45 -53.63 15.73 -2.53
N ASP A 46 -53.23 16.98 -2.32
CA ASP A 46 -54.17 18.09 -2.44
C ASP A 46 -53.50 19.40 -2.85
N SER A 47 -54.15 20.05 -3.82
CA SER A 47 -54.18 21.48 -4.13
C SER A 47 -52.93 22.21 -4.69
N ARG A 48 -52.99 22.41 -6.03
CA ARG A 48 -52.87 23.68 -6.80
C ARG A 48 -52.09 24.86 -6.18
N GLY A 49 -51.09 25.33 -6.93
CA GLY A 49 -50.56 26.71 -6.82
C GLY A 49 -49.58 27.05 -7.94
N SER A 50 -50.00 27.93 -8.85
CA SER A 50 -49.24 28.53 -9.97
C SER A 50 -48.02 29.34 -9.51
N LEU A 51 -46.98 29.45 -10.37
CA LEU A 51 -46.12 30.64 -10.69
C LEU A 51 -44.74 30.12 -11.16
N ALA A 52 -44.43 30.14 -12.46
CA ALA A 52 -43.96 31.26 -13.29
C ALA A 52 -42.44 31.19 -13.53
N SER A 53 -42.09 31.27 -14.82
CA SER A 53 -40.76 31.17 -15.41
C SER A 53 -39.77 32.25 -14.95
N ALA A 54 -38.50 31.88 -14.83
CA ALA A 54 -37.38 32.81 -14.92
C ALA A 54 -36.22 32.17 -15.73
N THR A 55 -35.79 32.88 -16.76
CA THR A 55 -34.67 32.61 -17.68
C THR A 55 -33.31 32.79 -16.98
N PRO A 56 -32.21 32.19 -17.50
CA PRO A 56 -30.92 32.17 -16.82
C PRO A 56 -30.08 33.41 -17.13
N ALA A 57 -29.47 33.99 -16.08
CA ALA A 57 -28.54 35.10 -16.19
C ALA A 57 -27.11 34.61 -16.43
N THR A 58 -26.49 35.19 -17.45
CA THR A 58 -25.11 35.05 -17.90
C THR A 58 -24.14 35.70 -16.90
N ALA A 59 -23.01 35.07 -16.61
CA ALA A 59 -21.90 35.68 -15.88
C ALA A 59 -20.61 35.65 -16.73
N SER A 60 -20.10 36.85 -17.01
CA SER A 60 -18.85 37.13 -17.74
C SER A 60 -17.61 37.01 -16.83
N PRO A 61 -16.39 36.90 -17.41
CA PRO A 61 -15.18 36.52 -16.71
C PRO A 61 -14.41 37.71 -16.10
N TYR A 62 -13.75 37.49 -14.95
CA TYR A 62 -12.84 38.46 -14.35
C TYR A 62 -11.38 38.30 -14.84
N PRO A 63 -10.59 39.39 -14.86
CA PRO A 63 -9.34 39.48 -15.60
C PRO A 63 -8.08 39.20 -14.76
N SER A 64 -7.01 38.94 -15.52
CA SER A 64 -5.61 38.75 -15.18
C SER A 64 -4.96 39.95 -14.46
N SER A 65 -4.07 39.68 -13.50
CA SER A 65 -3.03 40.60 -13.00
C SER A 65 -1.79 39.76 -12.65
N SER A 66 -0.69 39.83 -13.40
CA SER A 66 0.41 40.82 -13.41
C SER A 66 1.41 40.68 -12.25
N ILE A 67 2.56 40.11 -12.63
CA ILE A 67 3.92 40.12 -12.08
C ILE A 67 4.26 41.30 -11.15
N ALA A 68 4.86 40.99 -9.99
CA ALA A 68 5.69 41.93 -9.22
C ALA A 68 6.83 41.22 -8.47
N SER A 69 8.05 41.45 -8.96
CA SER A 69 9.31 41.77 -8.27
C SER A 69 9.76 41.03 -6.99
N ARG A 70 10.89 40.33 -7.12
CA ARG A 70 11.78 39.80 -6.05
C ARG A 70 12.46 40.90 -5.23
N PRO A 71 12.69 40.69 -3.92
CA PRO A 71 13.78 41.32 -3.19
C PRO A 71 15.01 40.40 -3.12
N THR A 72 16.16 40.98 -3.43
CA THR A 72 17.51 40.41 -3.31
C THR A 72 17.94 40.40 -1.84
N LEU A 73 18.43 39.26 -1.34
CA LEU A 73 19.07 39.14 -0.01
C LEU A 73 20.54 38.81 -0.21
N GLU A 74 21.40 39.74 0.22
CA GLU A 74 22.86 39.61 0.25
C GLU A 74 23.28 38.62 1.35
N VAL A 75 24.24 37.76 1.04
CA VAL A 75 24.90 36.83 1.96
C VAL A 75 26.35 37.31 2.14
N PRO A 76 26.91 37.40 3.36
CA PRO A 76 28.33 37.66 3.53
C PRO A 76 29.14 36.37 3.34
N GLU A 77 30.16 36.44 2.48
CA GLU A 77 31.25 35.47 2.40
C GLU A 77 32.15 35.52 3.64
N SER A 78 32.54 34.36 4.17
CA SER A 78 33.82 34.20 4.86
C SER A 78 34.37 32.78 4.67
N SER A 79 35.58 32.73 4.12
CA SER A 79 36.42 31.57 3.85
C SER A 79 37.30 31.21 5.05
N ASP A 80 37.52 29.90 5.29
CA ASP A 80 38.87 29.32 5.47
C ASP A 80 38.84 27.78 5.31
N PRO A 81 39.81 27.14 4.61
CA PRO A 81 39.81 25.70 4.34
C PRO A 81 40.92 24.97 5.11
N SER A 82 40.57 24.11 6.08
CA SER A 82 41.35 22.89 6.42
C SER A 82 40.86 22.21 7.71
N ALA A 83 39.97 21.23 7.57
CA ALA A 83 39.84 20.11 8.51
C ALA A 83 39.07 18.97 7.82
N PRO A 84 39.37 17.69 8.10
CA PRO A 84 38.68 16.57 7.47
C PRO A 84 37.19 16.60 7.87
N HIS A 85 36.33 16.88 6.88
CA HIS A 85 34.87 16.82 7.05
C HIS A 85 34.44 15.42 7.49
N ARG A 86 34.22 15.22 8.79
CA ARG A 86 33.09 14.40 9.21
C ARG A 86 31.84 15.09 8.66
N PRO A 87 30.97 14.43 7.89
CA PRO A 87 29.70 15.02 7.53
C PRO A 87 28.92 15.16 8.84
N THR A 88 28.90 16.37 9.39
CA THR A 88 27.90 16.79 10.37
C THR A 88 26.56 16.57 9.69
N SER A 89 25.78 15.62 10.21
CA SER A 89 24.39 15.40 9.83
C SER A 89 23.65 16.72 9.98
N ALA A 90 23.47 17.45 8.88
CA ALA A 90 22.57 18.58 8.86
C ALA A 90 21.18 18.02 9.14
N ASN A 91 20.52 18.49 10.21
CA ASN A 91 19.15 18.09 10.53
C ASN A 91 18.28 18.27 9.29
N LEU A 92 17.85 17.17 8.69
CA LEU A 92 16.91 17.19 7.57
C LEU A 92 15.53 17.50 8.13
N SER A 93 14.91 18.57 7.64
CA SER A 93 13.60 19.02 8.09
C SER A 93 12.52 18.78 7.03
N ALA A 94 11.26 18.98 7.39
CA ALA A 94 10.15 18.89 6.47
C ALA A 94 10.22 19.94 5.34
N ASP A 95 10.88 21.08 5.56
CA ASP A 95 11.09 22.13 4.55
C ASP A 95 12.07 21.69 3.44
N ASP A 96 12.92 20.69 3.72
CA ASP A 96 13.94 20.18 2.81
C ASP A 96 13.42 19.10 1.85
N VAL A 97 12.18 18.67 1.97
CA VAL A 97 11.65 17.51 1.23
C VAL A 97 10.35 17.82 0.52
N LEU A 98 10.06 17.14 -0.58
CA LEU A 98 8.71 17.10 -1.15
C LEU A 98 8.05 15.78 -0.73
N LEU A 99 6.89 15.85 -0.07
CA LEU A 99 6.05 14.69 0.15
C LEU A 99 5.08 14.53 -1.02
N ILE A 100 5.26 13.45 -1.77
CA ILE A 100 4.48 13.07 -2.93
C ILE A 100 3.46 12.02 -2.50
N MET A 101 2.18 12.29 -2.76
CA MET A 101 1.08 11.34 -2.61
C MET A 101 0.58 10.95 -3.99
N LYS A 102 0.62 9.66 -4.32
CA LYS A 102 -0.05 9.11 -5.51
C LYS A 102 -1.37 8.47 -5.09
N THR A 103 -2.44 8.81 -5.80
CA THR A 103 -3.78 8.21 -5.69
C THR A 103 -4.31 7.88 -7.09
N GLY A 104 -5.57 7.44 -7.18
CA GLY A 104 -6.28 7.36 -8.45
C GLY A 104 -7.66 8.01 -8.39
N SER A 105 -8.20 8.40 -9.53
CA SER A 105 -9.54 8.99 -9.61
C SER A 105 -10.64 8.04 -9.11
N THR A 106 -10.39 6.74 -9.16
CA THR A 106 -11.26 5.68 -8.65
C THR A 106 -10.99 5.29 -7.19
N SER A 107 -10.01 5.91 -6.52
CA SER A 107 -9.65 5.61 -5.14
C SER A 107 -9.59 6.82 -4.22
N MET A 108 -9.38 8.03 -4.75
CA MET A 108 -9.10 9.23 -3.94
C MET A 108 -10.22 9.54 -2.95
N TRP A 109 -11.48 9.40 -3.34
CA TRP A 109 -12.62 9.67 -2.46
C TRP A 109 -12.75 8.67 -1.31
N LYS A 110 -12.22 7.46 -1.47
CA LYS A 110 -12.22 6.42 -0.44
C LYS A 110 -10.98 6.45 0.45
N ARG A 111 -9.82 6.80 -0.13
CA ARG A 111 -8.51 6.57 0.48
C ARG A 111 -7.74 7.86 0.78
N LEU A 112 -7.83 8.88 -0.07
CA LEU A 112 -7.09 10.12 0.12
C LEU A 112 -7.62 10.98 1.27
N LEU A 113 -8.94 10.97 1.52
CA LEU A 113 -9.58 11.93 2.44
C LEU A 113 -9.01 11.92 3.86
N ILE A 114 -8.62 10.75 4.39
CA ILE A 114 -8.01 10.65 5.72
C ILE A 114 -6.64 11.34 5.78
N HIS A 115 -5.89 11.36 4.68
CA HIS A 115 -4.57 11.97 4.60
C HIS A 115 -4.63 13.50 4.67
N LEU A 116 -5.75 14.12 4.27
CA LEU A 116 -5.94 15.57 4.33
C LEU A 116 -5.85 16.12 5.76
N THR A 117 -6.31 15.36 6.74
CA THR A 117 -6.31 15.75 8.16
C THR A 117 -5.18 15.11 8.97
N THR A 118 -4.52 14.09 8.43
CA THR A 118 -3.44 13.35 9.10
C THR A 118 -2.09 13.61 8.43
N THR A 119 -1.82 12.93 7.30
CA THR A 119 -0.54 12.98 6.60
C THR A 119 -0.12 14.39 6.21
N PHE A 120 -1.06 15.20 5.74
CA PHE A 120 -0.87 16.58 5.30
C PHE A 120 -1.11 17.62 6.40
N SER A 121 -1.19 17.17 7.66
CA SER A 121 -1.27 18.09 8.79
C SER A 121 -0.10 19.08 8.75
N PRO A 122 -0.36 20.39 8.97
CA PRO A 122 0.70 21.41 8.98
C PRO A 122 1.82 21.16 10.00
N ASN A 123 1.54 20.36 11.04
CA ASN A 123 2.54 19.96 12.02
C ASN A 123 3.53 18.89 11.50
N ARG A 124 3.24 18.26 10.35
CA ARG A 124 4.06 17.22 9.74
C ARG A 124 4.84 17.72 8.54
N ILE A 125 4.18 18.47 7.66
CA ILE A 125 4.72 18.89 6.37
C ILE A 125 4.15 20.26 5.98
N PRO A 126 4.97 21.23 5.56
CA PRO A 126 4.48 22.50 5.02
C PRO A 126 3.62 22.27 3.78
N SER A 127 2.55 23.04 3.61
CA SER A 127 1.65 22.90 2.45
C SER A 127 2.35 23.11 1.10
N ALA A 128 3.40 23.93 1.06
CA ALA A 128 4.23 24.15 -0.14
C ALA A 128 5.09 22.92 -0.53
N ASN A 129 5.23 21.96 0.39
CA ASN A 129 6.05 20.76 0.27
C ASN A 129 5.18 19.50 0.11
N ILE A 130 3.95 19.67 -0.39
CA ILE A 130 3.01 18.58 -0.70
C ILE A 130 2.71 18.61 -2.19
N ALA A 131 2.76 17.44 -2.84
CA ALA A 131 2.24 17.24 -4.19
C ALA A 131 1.36 16.00 -4.23
N ILE A 132 0.13 16.15 -4.72
CA ILE A 132 -0.82 15.04 -4.88
C ILE A 132 -1.02 14.78 -6.37
N TYR A 133 -0.80 13.54 -6.78
CA TYR A 133 -0.94 13.09 -8.15
C TYR A 133 -1.99 12.00 -8.28
N SER A 134 -2.77 12.06 -9.35
CA SER A 134 -3.77 11.07 -9.75
C SER A 134 -3.66 10.82 -11.26
N ASP A 135 -4.58 10.03 -11.79
CA ASP A 135 -4.86 9.84 -13.21
C ASP A 135 -6.03 10.71 -13.68
N GLY A 136 -6.21 11.90 -13.09
CA GLY A 136 -7.23 12.87 -13.50
C GLY A 136 -7.26 14.11 -12.59
N PRO A 137 -7.41 15.33 -13.13
CA PRO A 137 -7.28 16.54 -12.33
C PRO A 137 -8.49 16.71 -11.41
N ASP A 138 -8.26 17.12 -10.15
CA ASP A 138 -9.32 17.39 -9.19
C ASP A 138 -8.84 18.40 -8.12
N SER A 139 -9.73 18.78 -7.20
CA SER A 139 -9.42 19.62 -6.05
C SER A 139 -10.31 19.24 -4.87
N ILE A 140 -9.68 18.90 -3.74
CA ILE A 140 -10.40 18.58 -2.51
C ILE A 140 -10.01 19.61 -1.46
N ALA A 141 -10.98 20.44 -1.05
CA ALA A 141 -10.75 21.61 -0.21
C ALA A 141 -9.63 22.51 -0.80
N ASN A 142 -8.55 22.74 -0.05
CA ASN A 142 -7.41 23.54 -0.47
C ASN A 142 -6.29 22.71 -1.15
N PHE A 143 -6.49 21.43 -1.38
CA PHE A 143 -5.52 20.54 -2.01
C PHE A 143 -5.82 20.36 -3.49
N ARG A 144 -4.88 20.79 -4.33
CA ARG A 144 -4.91 20.54 -5.77
C ARG A 144 -4.39 19.14 -6.06
N ILE A 145 -5.12 18.41 -6.90
CA ILE A 145 -4.74 17.08 -7.36
C ILE A 145 -4.31 17.20 -8.81
N LEU A 146 -3.07 16.79 -9.09
CA LEU A 146 -2.42 16.92 -10.38
C LEU A 146 -2.64 15.65 -11.21
N ASP A 147 -3.05 15.83 -12.45
CA ASP A 147 -3.10 14.73 -13.40
C ASP A 147 -1.68 14.39 -13.87
N ALA A 148 -1.16 13.24 -13.41
CA ALA A 148 0.15 12.75 -13.81
C ALA A 148 0.18 12.32 -15.29
N LEU A 149 -0.97 12.03 -15.89
CA LEU A 149 -1.08 11.47 -17.24
C LEU A 149 -1.44 12.53 -18.30
N ALA A 150 -1.59 13.79 -17.89
CA ALA A 150 -1.97 14.90 -18.75
C ALA A 150 -1.09 15.02 -20.01
N ASN A 151 0.21 14.72 -19.88
CA ASN A 151 1.21 14.86 -20.95
C ASN A 151 1.61 13.53 -21.62
N ILE A 152 0.92 12.42 -21.34
CA ILE A 152 1.13 11.17 -22.09
C ILE A 152 0.74 11.37 -23.56
N SER A 153 1.45 10.72 -24.48
CA SER A 153 1.18 10.83 -25.92
C SER A 153 -0.24 10.38 -26.31
N ASP A 154 -0.78 10.98 -27.37
CA ASP A 154 -2.12 10.63 -27.87
C ASP A 154 -2.20 9.17 -28.33
N ALA A 155 -1.10 8.62 -28.85
CA ALA A 155 -1.02 7.21 -29.24
C ALA A 155 -1.18 6.29 -28.02
N THR A 156 -0.46 6.56 -26.93
CA THR A 156 -0.59 5.79 -25.69
C THR A 156 -1.96 6.00 -25.04
N LYS A 157 -2.48 7.23 -25.03
CA LYS A 157 -3.83 7.54 -24.55
C LYS A 157 -4.94 6.93 -25.39
N ALA A 158 -4.69 6.49 -26.62
CA ALA A 158 -5.66 5.77 -27.44
C ALA A 158 -5.69 4.26 -27.15
N SER A 159 -4.73 3.74 -26.38
CA SER A 159 -4.65 2.31 -26.04
C SER A 159 -5.77 1.88 -25.07
N PRO A 160 -6.08 0.57 -24.98
CA PRO A 160 -7.05 0.05 -24.01
C PRO A 160 -6.66 0.29 -22.55
N ASP A 161 -5.36 0.40 -22.24
CA ASP A 161 -4.88 0.69 -20.88
C ASP A 161 -5.42 2.02 -20.33
N PHE A 162 -5.81 2.94 -21.22
CA PHE A 162 -6.37 4.25 -20.91
C PHE A 162 -7.91 4.29 -20.96
N ASP A 163 -8.60 3.16 -21.09
CA ASP A 163 -10.08 3.11 -21.04
C ASP A 163 -10.61 3.75 -19.75
N VAL A 164 -10.02 3.40 -18.60
CA VAL A 164 -10.40 3.96 -17.29
C VAL A 164 -10.23 5.48 -17.29
N TYR A 165 -9.09 5.97 -17.76
CA TYR A 165 -8.78 7.40 -17.83
C TYR A 165 -9.80 8.16 -18.69
N ARG A 166 -10.13 7.65 -19.89
CA ARG A 166 -11.09 8.27 -20.81
C ARG A 166 -12.52 8.27 -20.27
N GLN A 167 -12.88 7.29 -19.44
CA GLN A 167 -14.23 7.17 -18.88
C GLN A 167 -14.46 8.07 -17.66
N GLN A 168 -13.43 8.55 -16.97
CA GLN A 168 -13.60 9.34 -15.73
C GLN A 168 -14.56 10.55 -15.87
N PRO A 169 -14.54 11.34 -16.96
CA PRO A 169 -15.49 12.44 -17.12
C PRO A 169 -16.95 11.96 -17.19
N GLU A 170 -17.21 10.75 -17.69
CA GLU A 170 -18.56 10.17 -17.71
C GLU A 170 -19.02 9.84 -16.29
N TYR A 171 -18.17 9.23 -15.46
CA TYR A 171 -18.51 8.95 -14.06
C TYR A 171 -18.91 10.22 -13.31
N ALA A 172 -18.12 11.28 -13.45
CA ALA A 172 -18.38 12.57 -12.81
C ALA A 172 -19.67 13.25 -13.30
N THR A 173 -20.01 13.11 -14.59
CA THR A 173 -21.20 13.76 -15.18
C THR A 173 -22.49 12.96 -15.03
N HIS A 174 -22.41 11.65 -14.74
CA HIS A 174 -23.57 10.76 -14.63
C HIS A 174 -23.97 10.44 -13.19
N ASN A 175 -23.41 11.14 -12.18
CA ASN A 175 -23.63 10.84 -10.76
C ASN A 175 -23.28 9.37 -10.42
N VAL A 176 -22.17 8.86 -10.98
CA VAL A 176 -21.63 7.54 -10.67
C VAL A 176 -20.42 7.71 -9.77
N TYR A 177 -20.60 7.37 -8.50
CA TYR A 177 -19.61 7.58 -7.44
C TYR A 177 -18.78 6.30 -7.25
N VAL A 178 -17.48 6.44 -6.96
CA VAL A 178 -16.57 5.31 -6.69
C VAL A 178 -15.99 5.47 -5.29
N GLU A 179 -16.88 5.56 -4.31
CA GLU A 179 -16.52 5.85 -2.91
C GLU A 179 -16.54 4.58 -2.05
N ALA A 180 -17.31 3.57 -2.47
CA ALA A 180 -17.66 2.41 -1.66
C ALA A 180 -18.31 2.82 -0.32
N ALA A 181 -19.10 3.88 -0.35
CA ALA A 181 -19.81 4.45 0.80
C ALA A 181 -21.15 3.73 1.08
N GLY A 182 -21.66 2.94 0.14
CA GLY A 182 -22.94 2.24 0.31
C GLY A 182 -24.15 3.17 0.30
N ILE A 183 -24.07 4.27 -0.45
CA ILE A 183 -25.15 5.24 -0.67
C ILE A 183 -25.56 5.25 -2.15
N ASP A 184 -26.70 5.88 -2.47
CA ASP A 184 -27.22 5.92 -3.83
C ASP A 184 -26.19 6.52 -4.82
N GLY A 185 -26.07 5.87 -5.98
CA GLY A 185 -25.10 6.25 -7.02
C GLY A 185 -23.69 5.66 -6.83
N ASP A 186 -23.41 4.98 -5.70
CA ASP A 186 -22.14 4.31 -5.47
C ASP A 186 -21.96 3.09 -6.37
N ASN A 187 -20.75 2.92 -6.87
CA ASN A 187 -20.36 1.90 -7.83
C ASN A 187 -18.95 1.37 -7.50
N TYR A 188 -18.65 0.16 -7.94
CA TYR A 188 -17.31 -0.43 -7.81
C TYR A 188 -16.25 0.29 -8.68
N GLY A 189 -16.69 1.13 -9.61
CA GLY A 189 -15.82 1.83 -10.54
C GLY A 189 -15.42 0.96 -11.74
N PRO A 190 -14.71 1.54 -12.71
CA PRO A 190 -14.27 0.79 -13.87
C PRO A 190 -13.19 -0.22 -13.46
N ALA A 191 -13.28 -1.43 -14.00
CA ALA A 191 -12.23 -2.42 -13.82
C ALA A 191 -10.91 -1.93 -14.44
N GLY A 192 -9.78 -2.30 -13.83
CA GLY A 192 -8.47 -2.00 -14.41
C GLY A 192 -7.86 -0.65 -14.00
N GLY A 193 -8.32 -0.01 -12.91
CA GLY A 193 -7.63 1.19 -12.38
C GLY A 193 -6.14 0.98 -12.09
N TRP A 194 -5.72 -0.24 -11.78
CA TRP A 194 -4.30 -0.61 -11.62
C TRP A 194 -3.53 -0.64 -12.95
N ILE A 195 -4.21 -0.80 -14.09
CA ILE A 195 -3.60 -0.87 -15.42
C ILE A 195 -3.08 0.51 -15.81
N VAL A 196 -3.89 1.56 -15.67
CA VAL A 196 -3.45 2.93 -15.96
C VAL A 196 -2.45 3.43 -14.90
N ASP A 197 -2.52 2.88 -13.68
CA ASP A 197 -1.67 3.30 -12.57
C ASP A 197 -0.16 3.14 -12.83
N LYS A 198 0.24 2.12 -13.60
CA LYS A 198 1.65 1.91 -13.96
C LYS A 198 2.27 3.09 -14.73
N TYR A 199 1.47 3.88 -15.44
CA TYR A 199 1.96 5.03 -16.23
C TYR A 199 2.24 6.27 -15.39
N LYS A 200 1.79 6.34 -14.12
CA LYS A 200 1.91 7.56 -13.32
C LYS A 200 3.33 7.82 -12.81
N PHE A 201 4.12 6.77 -12.56
CA PHE A 201 5.39 6.85 -11.82
C PHE A 201 6.46 7.74 -12.46
N LEU A 202 6.71 7.61 -13.77
CA LEU A 202 7.72 8.44 -14.45
C LEU A 202 7.25 9.90 -14.57
N PRO A 203 6.05 10.20 -15.13
CA PRO A 203 5.57 11.57 -15.26
C PRO A 203 5.47 12.32 -13.93
N LEU A 204 5.00 11.67 -12.84
CA LEU A 204 4.89 12.34 -11.55
C LEU A 204 6.26 12.68 -10.95
N MET A 205 7.25 11.80 -11.11
CA MET A 205 8.60 12.05 -10.60
C MET A 205 9.32 13.11 -11.44
N GLU A 206 9.12 13.09 -12.75
CA GLU A 206 9.60 14.13 -13.66
C GLU A 206 9.01 15.50 -13.30
N HIS A 207 7.68 15.58 -13.19
CA HIS A 207 6.98 16.82 -12.83
C HIS A 207 7.41 17.34 -11.46
N ALA A 208 7.55 16.46 -10.46
CA ALA A 208 7.99 16.80 -9.13
C ALA A 208 9.36 17.49 -9.12
N GLY A 209 10.37 16.93 -9.80
CA GLY A 209 11.70 17.54 -9.77
C GLY A 209 11.86 18.78 -10.65
N LYS A 210 10.99 18.99 -11.65
CA LYS A 210 10.88 20.25 -12.40
C LYS A 210 10.32 21.39 -11.53
N ASN A 211 9.28 21.10 -10.74
CA ASN A 211 8.52 22.13 -10.01
C ASN A 211 9.00 22.38 -8.58
N TRP A 212 9.69 21.42 -7.96
CA TRP A 212 10.33 21.57 -6.65
C TRP A 212 11.85 21.36 -6.78
N PRO A 213 12.59 22.26 -7.46
CA PRO A 213 14.02 22.07 -7.69
C PRO A 213 14.89 22.32 -6.45
N ARG A 214 14.33 22.93 -5.40
CA ARG A 214 15.06 23.33 -4.19
C ARG A 214 15.03 22.30 -3.06
N VAL A 215 14.17 21.27 -3.15
CA VAL A 215 14.13 20.22 -2.13
C VAL A 215 15.34 19.29 -2.29
N LYS A 216 15.83 18.76 -1.18
CA LYS A 216 16.92 17.79 -1.11
C LYS A 216 16.44 16.38 -1.46
N TRP A 217 15.19 16.05 -1.10
CA TRP A 217 14.61 14.72 -1.29
C TRP A 217 13.17 14.79 -1.82
N TYR A 218 12.84 13.85 -2.70
CA TYR A 218 11.47 13.53 -3.12
C TYR A 218 11.05 12.25 -2.40
N ILE A 219 10.11 12.35 -1.46
CA ILE A 219 9.59 11.21 -0.68
C ILE A 219 8.22 10.84 -1.23
N TYR A 220 8.07 9.60 -1.68
CA TYR A 220 6.88 9.08 -2.33
C TYR A 220 6.08 8.15 -1.41
N GLN A 221 4.75 8.26 -1.43
CA GLN A 221 3.81 7.31 -0.83
C GLN A 221 2.53 7.15 -1.68
N GLU A 222 1.82 6.03 -1.50
CA GLU A 222 0.48 5.79 -2.06
C GLU A 222 -0.63 6.06 -1.02
N ASP A 223 -1.87 6.21 -1.48
CA ASP A 223 -3.05 6.49 -0.65
C ASP A 223 -3.52 5.33 0.26
N ASP A 224 -2.89 4.15 0.15
CA ASP A 224 -3.05 3.03 1.06
C ASP A 224 -1.75 2.70 1.83
N ALA A 225 -0.90 3.71 2.04
CA ALA A 225 0.30 3.63 2.85
C ALA A 225 0.35 4.70 3.94
N TRP A 226 1.13 4.46 4.99
CA TRP A 226 1.50 5.48 5.98
C TRP A 226 3.00 5.56 6.11
N LEU A 227 3.58 6.74 5.91
CA LEU A 227 4.97 7.03 6.24
C LEU A 227 5.07 7.69 7.62
N PHE A 228 5.88 7.11 8.50
CA PHE A 228 6.37 7.78 9.69
C PHE A 228 7.42 8.82 9.27
N LEU A 229 6.96 9.99 8.82
CA LEU A 229 7.80 10.99 8.17
C LEU A 229 9.02 11.38 9.02
N PRO A 230 8.91 11.61 10.35
CA PRO A 230 10.08 11.88 11.18
C PRO A 230 11.13 10.76 11.13
N SER A 231 10.71 9.48 11.15
CA SER A 231 11.62 8.34 10.98
C SER A 231 12.30 8.34 9.60
N VAL A 232 11.56 8.68 8.55
CA VAL A 232 12.12 8.78 7.19
C VAL A 232 13.15 9.91 7.12
N LEU A 233 12.85 11.09 7.68
CA LEU A 233 13.77 12.23 7.68
C LEU A 233 15.05 11.93 8.45
N ASP A 234 14.93 11.34 9.64
CA ASP A 234 16.07 10.88 10.46
C ASP A 234 16.96 9.90 9.69
N HIS A 235 16.34 8.95 8.98
CA HIS A 235 17.07 8.00 8.15
C HIS A 235 17.81 8.67 6.98
N LEU A 236 17.13 9.57 6.26
CA LEU A 236 17.69 10.27 5.10
C LEU A 236 18.79 11.28 5.48
N ALA A 237 18.80 11.79 6.72
CA ALA A 237 19.83 12.70 7.22
C ALA A 237 21.24 12.07 7.25
N ALA A 238 21.33 10.74 7.23
CA ALA A 238 22.60 10.01 7.14
C ALA A 238 23.20 9.97 5.71
N PHE A 239 22.42 10.35 4.69
CA PHE A 239 22.81 10.29 3.29
C PHE A 239 23.12 11.67 2.71
N ASP A 240 24.12 11.74 1.84
CA ASP A 240 24.43 12.96 1.11
C ASP A 240 23.48 13.11 -0.07
N TRP A 241 22.45 13.94 0.06
CA TRP A 241 21.44 14.20 -0.98
C TRP A 241 22.02 14.69 -2.33
N ARG A 242 23.28 15.14 -2.35
CA ARG A 242 24.01 15.53 -3.56
C ARG A 242 24.59 14.32 -4.31
N LYS A 243 24.40 13.11 -3.79
CA LYS A 243 24.73 11.85 -4.44
C LYS A 243 23.45 11.12 -4.88
N PRO A 244 23.50 10.33 -5.96
CA PRO A 244 22.32 9.68 -6.53
C PRO A 244 21.82 8.53 -5.65
N HIS A 245 20.92 8.84 -4.71
CA HIS A 245 20.26 7.86 -3.85
C HIS A 245 18.82 7.56 -4.33
N TYR A 246 18.50 6.27 -4.37
CA TYR A 246 17.15 5.71 -4.55
C TYR A 246 16.91 4.62 -3.49
N LEU A 247 16.10 4.94 -2.48
CA LEU A 247 15.96 4.17 -1.24
C LEU A 247 14.49 3.78 -1.01
N GLY A 248 14.23 2.56 -0.52
CA GLY A 248 12.88 2.09 -0.23
C GLY A 248 12.85 0.59 0.08
N SER A 249 11.65 0.00 0.12
CA SER A 249 11.50 -1.45 0.33
C SER A 249 11.98 -2.24 -0.88
N TYR A 250 12.78 -3.28 -0.68
CA TYR A 250 13.24 -4.16 -1.76
C TYR A 250 12.06 -4.81 -2.50
N ALA A 251 12.10 -4.71 -3.83
CA ALA A 251 11.33 -5.53 -4.75
C ALA A 251 12.20 -5.87 -5.98
N ALA A 252 11.89 -6.98 -6.63
CA ALA A 252 12.59 -7.38 -7.85
C ALA A 252 11.63 -8.06 -8.84
N LYS A 253 11.75 -7.67 -10.12
CA LYS A 253 10.99 -8.24 -11.24
C LYS A 253 11.69 -7.92 -12.56
N SER A 254 11.68 -8.87 -13.50
CA SER A 254 12.29 -8.70 -14.84
C SER A 254 13.73 -8.15 -14.77
N ASP A 255 14.57 -8.82 -13.98
CA ASP A 255 15.98 -8.46 -13.71
C ASP A 255 16.23 -7.04 -13.16
N THR A 256 15.16 -6.34 -12.77
CA THR A 256 15.23 -5.00 -12.18
C THR A 256 14.99 -5.12 -10.68
N LYS A 257 15.88 -4.55 -9.88
CA LYS A 257 15.70 -4.31 -8.44
C LYS A 257 15.24 -2.87 -8.25
N PHE A 258 14.21 -2.66 -7.46
CA PHE A 258 13.54 -1.36 -7.33
C PHE A 258 12.90 -1.20 -5.95
N ALA A 259 12.52 0.03 -5.62
CA ALA A 259 11.76 0.30 -4.42
C ALA A 259 10.28 -0.01 -4.65
N HIS A 260 9.69 -0.86 -3.82
CA HIS A 260 8.26 -1.20 -3.87
C HIS A 260 7.41 0.06 -3.68
N GLY A 261 6.63 0.45 -4.70
CA GLY A 261 5.88 1.72 -4.71
C GLY A 261 4.96 1.88 -3.51
N GLY A 262 4.16 0.86 -3.21
CA GLY A 262 3.22 0.89 -2.09
C GLY A 262 3.89 1.02 -0.71
N ALA A 263 5.14 0.61 -0.55
CA ALA A 263 5.84 0.77 0.74
C ALA A 263 6.32 2.21 0.95
N GLY A 264 6.35 3.01 -0.12
CA GLY A 264 7.02 4.29 -0.19
C GLY A 264 8.52 4.18 -0.51
N PHE A 265 9.07 5.29 -1.00
CA PHE A 265 10.49 5.41 -1.34
C PHE A 265 10.96 6.85 -1.26
N ALA A 266 12.28 7.05 -1.31
CA ALA A 266 12.91 8.36 -1.40
C ALA A 266 13.90 8.42 -2.58
N LEU A 267 13.84 9.52 -3.32
CA LEU A 267 14.77 9.86 -4.40
C LEU A 267 15.48 11.17 -4.06
N SER A 268 16.81 11.15 -4.05
CA SER A 268 17.60 12.38 -3.83
C SER A 268 17.50 13.35 -5.00
N ARG A 269 17.76 14.64 -4.74
CA ARG A 269 17.86 15.66 -5.80
C ARG A 269 18.89 15.28 -6.86
N ALA A 270 20.07 14.80 -6.46
CA ALA A 270 21.10 14.40 -7.41
C ALA A 270 20.70 13.18 -8.25
N ALA A 271 19.95 12.22 -7.69
CA ALA A 271 19.41 11.12 -8.48
C ALA A 271 18.46 11.63 -9.57
N TRP A 272 17.58 12.58 -9.24
CA TRP A 272 16.69 13.20 -10.22
C TRP A 272 17.46 13.96 -11.31
N GLU A 273 18.49 14.73 -10.95
CA GLU A 273 19.34 15.46 -11.90
C GLU A 273 20.11 14.53 -12.83
N GLN A 274 20.60 13.41 -12.30
CA GLN A 274 21.33 12.40 -13.07
C GLN A 274 20.43 11.65 -14.06
N THR A 275 19.11 11.63 -13.84
CA THR A 275 18.14 10.90 -14.67
C THR A 275 17.28 11.87 -15.49
N PHE A 276 16.15 12.32 -14.96
CA PHE A 276 15.22 13.25 -15.60
C PHE A 276 15.89 14.59 -15.97
N GLY A 277 16.86 15.05 -15.18
CA GLY A 277 17.64 16.25 -15.50
C GLY A 277 18.55 16.09 -16.72
N ARG A 278 18.97 14.87 -17.05
CA ARG A 278 19.75 14.55 -18.27
C ARG A 278 18.87 14.16 -19.46
N ASN A 279 17.69 13.62 -19.19
CA ASN A 279 16.72 13.26 -20.21
C ASN A 279 15.34 13.85 -19.89
N PRO A 280 15.04 15.04 -20.41
CA PRO A 280 13.75 15.71 -20.19
C PRO A 280 12.58 15.10 -20.97
N THR A 281 12.79 14.06 -21.79
CA THR A 281 11.74 13.27 -22.46
C THR A 281 11.64 11.86 -21.90
N MET A 282 12.29 11.56 -20.77
CA MET A 282 12.35 10.21 -20.20
C MET A 282 10.96 9.58 -19.99
N SER A 283 9.94 10.34 -19.58
CA SER A 283 8.61 9.77 -19.41
C SER A 283 8.01 9.28 -20.74
N GLU A 284 8.19 10.06 -21.82
CA GLU A 284 7.72 9.73 -23.17
C GLU A 284 8.49 8.52 -23.73
N ASP A 285 9.82 8.51 -23.60
CA ASP A 285 10.71 7.43 -24.07
C ASP A 285 10.34 6.04 -23.50
N TYR A 286 9.67 6.02 -22.34
CA TYR A 286 9.31 4.81 -21.61
C TYR A 286 7.83 4.43 -21.72
N GLU A 287 7.01 5.14 -22.50
CA GLU A 287 5.57 4.81 -22.65
C GLU A 287 5.36 3.40 -23.21
N ASP A 288 6.04 3.04 -24.30
CA ASP A 288 5.97 1.70 -24.91
C ASP A 288 6.51 0.61 -23.97
N TYR A 289 7.61 0.91 -23.27
CA TYR A 289 8.15 -0.02 -22.27
C TYR A 289 7.14 -0.23 -21.14
N THR A 290 6.49 0.83 -20.67
CA THR A 290 5.47 0.78 -19.63
C THR A 290 4.26 -0.05 -20.06
N ALA A 291 3.83 0.05 -21.31
CA ALA A 291 2.73 -0.76 -21.85
C ALA A 291 2.99 -2.27 -21.70
N GLY A 292 4.22 -2.71 -21.96
CA GLY A 292 4.63 -4.12 -21.86
C GLY A 292 4.90 -4.65 -20.45
N HIS A 293 4.85 -3.81 -19.41
CA HIS A 293 5.21 -4.20 -18.03
C HIS A 293 4.01 -4.06 -17.08
N CYS A 294 4.05 -4.79 -15.96
CA CYS A 294 2.93 -4.81 -15.02
C CYS A 294 2.85 -3.60 -14.09
N CYS A 295 3.99 -2.97 -13.82
CA CYS A 295 4.20 -2.27 -12.55
C CYS A 295 5.09 -1.04 -12.78
N GLY A 296 4.55 0.15 -12.47
CA GLY A 296 5.23 1.41 -12.76
C GLY A 296 6.44 1.70 -11.87
N ASP A 297 6.47 1.15 -10.65
CA ASP A 297 7.63 1.21 -9.75
C ASP A 297 8.84 0.42 -10.29
N GLN A 298 8.58 -0.74 -10.92
CA GLN A 298 9.59 -1.48 -11.66
C GLN A 298 10.11 -0.68 -12.86
N VAL A 299 9.22 -0.04 -13.63
CA VAL A 299 9.62 0.81 -14.76
C VAL A 299 10.48 2.00 -14.29
N LEU A 300 10.08 2.68 -13.22
CA LEU A 300 10.87 3.76 -12.61
C LEU A 300 12.26 3.25 -12.20
N GLY A 301 12.33 2.13 -11.48
CA GLY A 301 13.61 1.54 -11.08
C GLY A 301 14.50 1.17 -12.27
N HIS A 302 13.91 0.63 -13.34
CA HIS A 302 14.63 0.31 -14.57
C HIS A 302 15.19 1.58 -15.23
N ALA A 303 14.35 2.61 -15.39
CA ALA A 303 14.73 3.88 -15.99
C ALA A 303 15.84 4.56 -15.19
N LEU A 304 15.74 4.60 -13.86
CA LEU A 304 16.77 5.16 -12.98
C LEU A 304 18.11 4.41 -13.12
N ASN A 305 18.06 3.08 -13.16
CA ASN A 305 19.25 2.25 -13.26
C ASN A 305 20.00 2.45 -14.59
N LYS A 306 19.30 2.70 -15.70
CA LYS A 306 19.95 3.02 -17.00
C LYS A 306 20.83 4.28 -16.95
N TYR A 307 20.57 5.17 -16.01
CA TYR A 307 21.37 6.37 -15.76
C TYR A 307 22.35 6.21 -14.60
N GLY A 308 22.55 4.99 -14.10
CA GLY A 308 23.49 4.67 -13.02
C GLY A 308 22.96 4.94 -11.61
N VAL A 309 21.67 5.23 -11.46
CA VAL A 309 21.01 5.38 -10.15
C VAL A 309 20.46 4.02 -9.73
N ARG A 310 21.22 3.30 -8.90
CA ARG A 310 20.87 1.95 -8.44
C ARG A 310 19.98 2.01 -7.21
N PHE A 311 19.02 1.10 -7.12
CA PHE A 311 18.22 0.88 -5.92
C PHE A 311 19.09 0.36 -4.78
N GLY A 312 18.86 0.89 -3.57
CA GLY A 312 19.40 0.37 -2.32
C GLY A 312 20.47 1.25 -1.71
N GLU A 313 20.85 0.89 -0.48
CA GLU A 313 21.91 1.57 0.26
C GLU A 313 23.31 1.19 -0.27
N ASN A 314 24.33 1.93 0.18
CA ASN A 314 25.76 1.68 -0.09
C ASN A 314 26.12 1.45 -1.58
N GLY A 315 25.49 2.20 -2.48
CA GLY A 315 25.75 2.06 -3.92
C GLY A 315 25.00 0.90 -4.59
N GLY A 316 23.92 0.43 -3.95
CA GLY A 316 23.07 -0.65 -4.46
C GLY A 316 23.61 -2.04 -4.11
N ASP A 317 24.21 -2.18 -2.92
CA ASP A 317 24.70 -3.46 -2.39
C ASP A 317 23.62 -4.32 -1.71
N GLU A 318 22.36 -3.89 -1.85
CA GLU A 318 21.14 -4.69 -1.57
C GLU A 318 20.90 -4.99 -0.07
N LYS A 319 21.56 -4.26 0.83
CA LYS A 319 21.44 -4.50 2.28
C LYS A 319 20.23 -3.87 2.96
N PHE A 320 19.39 -3.16 2.23
CA PHE A 320 18.24 -2.51 2.84
C PHE A 320 16.97 -3.35 2.68
N THR A 321 16.53 -3.96 3.78
CA THR A 321 15.30 -4.75 3.83
C THR A 321 14.26 -4.16 4.79
N TRP A 322 14.65 -3.24 5.69
CA TRP A 322 13.83 -2.94 6.87
C TRP A 322 13.57 -1.46 7.08
N GLY A 323 12.30 -1.12 7.21
CA GLY A 323 11.82 0.20 7.60
C GLY A 323 10.69 0.67 6.70
N PHE A 324 10.89 0.62 5.38
CA PHE A 324 9.78 0.68 4.45
C PHE A 324 9.16 -0.71 4.34
N ASN A 325 7.91 -0.88 4.76
CA ASN A 325 7.28 -2.20 4.82
C ASN A 325 6.25 -2.36 3.69
N PRO A 326 6.36 -3.42 2.87
CA PRO A 326 5.41 -3.68 1.77
C PRO A 326 4.13 -4.38 2.24
N ILE A 327 4.04 -4.71 3.53
CA ILE A 327 2.87 -5.36 4.16
C ILE A 327 2.45 -4.59 5.42
N VAL A 328 1.15 -4.65 5.75
CA VAL A 328 0.54 -3.93 6.86
C VAL A 328 0.91 -4.57 8.20
N HIS A 329 0.92 -3.79 9.28
CA HIS A 329 1.36 -4.24 10.61
C HIS A 329 0.74 -5.59 11.03
N TRP A 330 -0.54 -5.82 10.72
CA TRP A 330 -1.22 -7.04 11.16
C TRP A 330 -0.86 -8.29 10.33
N ARG A 331 -0.21 -8.12 9.17
CA ARG A 331 0.41 -9.20 8.38
C ARG A 331 1.92 -9.28 8.54
N PHE A 332 2.53 -8.29 9.16
CA PHE A 332 3.98 -8.22 9.30
C PHE A 332 4.50 -9.27 10.28
N GLY A 333 5.54 -10.01 9.86
CA GLY A 333 6.23 -10.98 10.71
C GLY A 333 7.31 -10.31 11.54
N PHE A 334 6.99 -9.99 12.78
CA PHE A 334 7.96 -9.51 13.75
C PHE A 334 8.88 -10.67 14.14
N SER A 335 10.19 -10.45 14.08
CA SER A 335 11.21 -11.45 14.36
C SER A 335 12.43 -10.80 14.98
N ARG A 336 13.33 -11.60 15.56
CA ARG A 336 14.60 -11.09 16.11
C ARG A 336 15.39 -10.21 15.14
N TRP A 337 15.34 -10.51 13.85
CA TRP A 337 16.11 -9.81 12.80
C TRP A 337 15.59 -8.41 12.47
N ASN A 338 14.29 -8.16 12.67
CA ASN A 338 13.68 -6.85 12.37
C ASN A 338 13.16 -6.13 13.61
N TRP A 339 13.18 -6.76 14.77
CA TRP A 339 12.68 -6.19 16.02
C TRP A 339 13.28 -4.82 16.34
N CYS A 340 14.58 -4.70 16.13
CA CYS A 340 15.39 -3.54 16.49
C CYS A 340 15.71 -2.63 15.30
N THR A 341 15.02 -2.80 14.17
CA THR A 341 15.20 -1.94 13.01
C THR A 341 14.20 -0.79 13.05
N ARG A 342 14.60 0.35 12.47
CA ARG A 342 13.77 1.55 12.37
C ARG A 342 12.49 1.23 11.58
N LEU A 343 11.35 1.72 12.04
CA LEU A 343 10.07 1.66 11.35
C LEU A 343 9.83 2.98 10.60
N MET A 344 9.59 2.88 9.29
CA MET A 344 9.37 4.05 8.43
C MET A 344 8.04 4.01 7.69
N SER A 345 7.46 2.84 7.41
CA SER A 345 6.14 2.76 6.79
C SER A 345 5.34 1.49 7.07
N TRP A 346 4.07 1.53 6.71
CA TRP A 346 3.17 0.38 6.57
C TRP A 346 2.36 0.49 5.28
N HIS A 347 2.07 -0.65 4.64
CA HIS A 347 1.23 -0.76 3.43
C HIS A 347 0.67 -2.18 3.32
N LYS A 348 -0.59 -2.50 3.03
CA LYS A 348 -1.73 -1.67 2.66
C LYS A 348 -2.56 -1.36 3.89
N VAL A 349 -2.70 -0.09 4.21
CA VAL A 349 -3.34 0.38 5.45
C VAL A 349 -4.75 0.85 5.14
N HIS A 350 -5.68 0.64 6.08
CA HIS A 350 -7.00 1.24 5.99
C HIS A 350 -7.01 2.64 6.61
N SER A 351 -8.01 3.47 6.28
CA SER A 351 -8.15 4.81 6.86
C SER A 351 -8.23 4.80 8.39
N ARG A 352 -8.79 3.74 8.99
CA ARG A 352 -8.76 3.54 10.44
C ARG A 352 -7.33 3.36 10.96
N ASP A 353 -6.53 2.58 10.26
CA ASP A 353 -5.13 2.35 10.62
C ASP A 353 -4.32 3.64 10.48
N VAL A 354 -4.54 4.43 9.41
CA VAL A 354 -3.93 5.76 9.23
C VAL A 354 -4.20 6.67 10.42
N ALA A 355 -5.46 6.78 10.87
CA ALA A 355 -5.82 7.58 12.04
C ALA A 355 -5.08 7.11 13.31
N GLN A 356 -5.04 5.79 13.52
CA GLN A 356 -4.37 5.19 14.67
C GLN A 356 -2.85 5.40 14.64
N TYR A 357 -2.21 5.29 13.47
CA TYR A 357 -0.77 5.55 13.35
C TYR A 357 -0.43 7.02 13.50
N PHE A 358 -1.30 7.92 13.05
CA PHE A 358 -1.13 9.35 13.27
C PHE A 358 -1.15 9.69 14.76
N ASP A 359 -2.08 9.11 15.53
CA ASP A 359 -2.13 9.29 16.98
C ASP A 359 -0.88 8.71 17.67
N PHE A 360 -0.45 7.52 17.24
CA PHE A 360 0.77 6.90 17.76
C PHE A 360 2.03 7.71 17.44
N GLU A 361 2.18 8.19 16.20
CA GLU A 361 3.30 9.04 15.77
C GLU A 361 3.35 10.33 16.58
N ARG A 362 2.21 11.01 16.78
CA ARG A 362 2.15 12.25 17.56
C ARG A 362 2.53 12.08 19.03
N ALA A 363 2.28 10.90 19.59
CA ALA A 363 2.63 10.58 20.97
C ALA A 363 4.10 10.11 21.12
N TRP A 364 4.80 9.84 20.02
CA TRP A 364 6.17 9.33 20.05
C TRP A 364 7.20 10.46 20.24
N ASP A 365 8.17 10.23 21.13
CA ASP A 365 9.33 11.10 21.28
C ASP A 365 10.40 10.73 20.26
N PHE A 366 10.51 11.54 19.21
CA PHE A 366 11.51 11.38 18.13
C PHE A 366 12.92 11.85 18.51
N SER A 367 13.21 12.15 19.79
CA SER A 367 14.59 12.20 20.29
C SER A 367 15.30 10.84 20.15
N LYS A 368 14.54 9.76 19.96
CA LYS A 368 14.99 8.40 19.68
C LYS A 368 14.29 7.84 18.43
N PRO A 369 14.94 6.91 17.70
CA PRO A 369 14.33 6.27 16.54
C PRO A 369 13.11 5.44 16.96
N LEU A 370 12.04 5.50 16.16
CA LEU A 370 10.91 4.59 16.29
C LEU A 370 11.27 3.22 15.69
N LEU A 371 11.27 2.16 16.50
CA LEU A 371 11.60 0.79 16.05
C LEU A 371 10.34 -0.06 15.85
N HIS A 372 10.47 -1.17 15.12
CA HIS A 372 9.40 -2.17 14.98
C HIS A 372 8.95 -2.72 16.34
N ARG A 373 9.88 -2.97 17.27
CA ARG A 373 9.58 -3.32 18.67
C ARG A 373 8.64 -2.31 19.31
N ASP A 374 8.93 -1.02 19.18
CA ASP A 374 8.21 0.02 19.91
C ASP A 374 6.78 0.14 19.40
N PHE A 375 6.59 0.04 18.07
CA PHE A 375 5.27 -0.07 17.46
C PHE A 375 4.54 -1.33 17.94
N PHE A 376 5.21 -2.48 17.95
CA PHE A 376 4.61 -3.74 18.41
C PHE A 376 4.13 -3.62 19.86
N LEU A 377 4.98 -3.15 20.77
CA LEU A 377 4.67 -3.02 22.19
C LEU A 377 3.58 -1.97 22.45
N GLY A 378 3.54 -0.89 21.66
CA GLY A 378 2.55 0.19 21.82
C GLY A 378 1.20 -0.11 21.18
N MET A 379 1.16 -0.72 20.00
CA MET A 379 -0.05 -0.87 19.19
C MET A 379 -0.63 -2.28 19.19
N ILE A 380 0.21 -3.31 19.31
CA ILE A 380 -0.20 -4.72 19.08
C ILE A 380 -0.29 -5.48 20.40
N ALA A 381 0.81 -5.53 21.17
CA ALA A 381 0.91 -6.34 22.38
C ALA A 381 -0.24 -6.13 23.39
N PRO A 382 -0.72 -4.90 23.67
CA PRO A 382 -1.77 -4.68 24.66
C PRO A 382 -3.11 -5.38 24.34
N ASN A 383 -3.38 -5.63 23.06
CA ASN A 383 -4.62 -6.25 22.59
C ASN A 383 -4.44 -7.72 22.17
N LEU A 384 -3.20 -8.22 22.22
CA LEU A 384 -2.88 -9.56 21.77
C LEU A 384 -3.21 -10.58 22.86
N LYS A 385 -4.08 -11.54 22.54
CA LYS A 385 -4.48 -12.61 23.46
C LYS A 385 -3.46 -13.75 23.41
N ARG A 386 -3.40 -14.57 24.45
CA ARG A 386 -2.62 -15.82 24.42
C ARG A 386 -3.16 -16.81 23.39
N ARG A 387 -4.49 -16.93 23.31
CA ARG A 387 -5.22 -17.79 22.37
C ARG A 387 -6.46 -17.05 21.85
N ALA A 388 -6.77 -17.20 20.56
CA ALA A 388 -7.97 -16.66 19.93
C ALA A 388 -8.57 -17.68 18.97
N GLU A 389 -9.89 -17.85 19.02
CA GLU A 389 -10.63 -18.68 18.07
C GLU A 389 -11.22 -17.83 16.95
N TRP A 390 -11.49 -18.45 15.80
CA TRP A 390 -11.96 -17.78 14.58
C TRP A 390 -10.98 -16.69 14.15
N PHE A 391 -9.70 -16.99 14.33
CA PHE A 391 -8.60 -16.06 14.15
C PHE A 391 -7.45 -16.79 13.46
N ASP A 392 -6.95 -16.24 12.37
CA ASP A 392 -5.80 -16.73 11.63
C ASP A 392 -4.63 -15.75 11.82
N ASN A 393 -3.60 -16.24 12.51
CA ASN A 393 -2.37 -15.51 12.75
C ASN A 393 -1.28 -15.78 11.70
N PHE A 394 -1.62 -16.48 10.62
CA PHE A 394 -0.77 -16.77 9.47
C PHE A 394 0.50 -17.58 9.76
N SER A 395 0.58 -18.28 10.90
CA SER A 395 1.69 -19.20 11.14
C SER A 395 1.84 -20.17 9.98
N SER A 396 3.04 -20.31 9.43
CA SER A 396 3.22 -21.15 8.24
C SER A 396 4.62 -21.78 8.08
N LEU A 397 5.59 -21.45 8.94
CA LEU A 397 6.96 -21.98 8.82
C LEU A 397 7.03 -23.52 8.88
N TYR A 398 6.32 -24.13 9.83
CA TYR A 398 6.19 -25.58 9.94
C TYR A 398 4.73 -25.99 9.94
N MET A 399 4.40 -27.07 9.23
CA MET A 399 3.06 -27.62 9.14
C MET A 399 3.07 -29.11 9.45
N VAL A 400 2.38 -29.50 10.51
CA VAL A 400 2.20 -30.90 10.92
C VAL A 400 0.74 -31.28 10.74
N THR A 401 0.50 -32.38 10.01
CA THR A 401 -0.83 -32.93 9.72
C THR A 401 -0.88 -34.41 10.04
N SER A 402 -2.09 -34.99 10.03
CA SER A 402 -2.26 -36.44 10.14
C SER A 402 -1.54 -37.21 9.02
N GLU A 403 -1.43 -36.62 7.82
CA GLU A 403 -0.80 -37.22 6.63
C GLU A 403 0.72 -37.31 6.75
N ASN A 404 1.36 -36.30 7.36
CA ASN A 404 2.82 -36.23 7.45
C ASN A 404 3.40 -36.65 8.80
N GLN A 405 2.57 -37.09 9.75
CA GLN A 405 2.96 -37.39 11.14
C GLN A 405 4.14 -38.37 11.28
N ALA A 406 4.36 -39.27 10.32
CA ALA A 406 5.48 -40.21 10.33
C ALA A 406 6.83 -39.53 10.08
N SER A 407 6.84 -38.45 9.30
CA SER A 407 8.02 -37.68 8.92
C SER A 407 7.67 -36.20 8.69
N PRO A 408 7.22 -35.48 9.73
CA PRO A 408 6.84 -34.08 9.60
C PRO A 408 8.06 -33.21 9.29
N PRO A 409 7.88 -32.02 8.68
CA PRO A 409 8.95 -31.03 8.61
C PRO A 409 9.34 -30.61 10.03
N THR A 410 10.65 -30.45 10.29
CA THR A 410 11.18 -30.21 11.64
C THR A 410 12.17 -29.05 11.63
N PRO A 411 12.30 -28.31 12.75
CA PRO A 411 13.30 -27.26 12.88
C PRO A 411 14.69 -27.81 13.16
N ASP A 412 15.71 -27.04 12.77
CA ASP A 412 17.11 -27.34 13.09
C ASP A 412 17.43 -27.13 14.58
N SER A 413 16.69 -26.23 15.24
CA SER A 413 16.82 -25.93 16.67
C SER A 413 16.09 -26.95 17.55
N GLN A 414 16.45 -27.02 18.83
CA GLN A 414 15.86 -27.96 19.80
C GLN A 414 14.31 -27.91 19.88
N TYR A 415 13.70 -29.10 19.89
CA TYR A 415 12.27 -29.35 20.10
C TYR A 415 12.04 -30.75 20.68
N ASP A 416 10.84 -31.04 21.20
CA ASP A 416 10.44 -32.39 21.63
C ASP A 416 9.80 -33.15 20.45
N SER A 417 10.46 -34.21 19.98
CA SER A 417 10.00 -34.98 18.82
C SER A 417 8.70 -35.79 19.04
N ALA A 418 8.37 -36.14 20.29
CA ALA A 418 7.15 -36.85 20.60
C ALA A 418 5.96 -35.89 20.53
N LEU A 419 6.08 -34.70 21.13
CA LEU A 419 5.08 -33.65 21.05
C LEU A 419 4.89 -33.17 19.60
N TRP A 420 6.00 -33.03 18.85
CA TRP A 420 5.96 -32.57 17.45
C TRP A 420 5.16 -33.50 16.54
N ARG A 421 5.37 -34.82 16.63
CA ARG A 421 4.61 -35.81 15.83
C ARG A 421 3.12 -35.84 16.18
N GLN A 422 2.75 -35.42 17.39
CA GLN A 422 1.36 -35.36 17.85
C GLN A 422 0.72 -33.99 17.69
N ALA A 423 1.43 -32.99 17.15
CA ALA A 423 0.97 -31.60 17.09
C ALA A 423 -0.37 -31.45 16.34
N TRP A 424 -0.65 -32.32 15.37
CA TRP A 424 -1.88 -32.35 14.57
C TRP A 424 -3.13 -32.84 15.32
N VAL A 425 -2.96 -33.49 16.48
CA VAL A 425 -4.05 -34.21 17.18
C VAL A 425 -5.07 -33.26 17.80
N SER A 426 -4.63 -32.11 18.31
CA SER A 426 -5.50 -31.13 18.95
C SER A 426 -4.86 -29.75 19.01
N THR A 427 -5.68 -28.74 19.29
CA THR A 427 -5.22 -27.38 19.60
C THR A 427 -4.18 -27.36 20.73
N ASP A 428 -4.39 -28.16 21.78
CA ASP A 428 -3.46 -28.21 22.92
C ASP A 428 -2.16 -28.95 22.57
N ALA A 429 -2.24 -29.98 21.73
CA ALA A 429 -1.05 -30.68 21.23
C ALA A 429 -0.21 -29.76 20.33
N CYS A 430 -0.84 -28.95 19.49
CA CYS A 430 -0.18 -27.94 18.67
C CYS A 430 0.53 -26.88 19.54
N GLU A 431 -0.15 -26.35 20.57
CA GLU A 431 0.48 -25.41 21.52
C GLU A 431 1.65 -26.07 22.27
N ALA A 432 1.51 -27.32 22.70
CA ALA A 432 2.57 -28.05 23.41
C ALA A 432 3.79 -28.27 22.51
N ALA A 433 3.59 -28.62 21.24
CA ALA A 433 4.67 -28.75 20.26
C ALA A 433 5.39 -27.40 20.02
N CYS A 434 4.65 -26.30 19.87
CA CYS A 434 5.24 -24.97 19.76
C CYS A 434 6.04 -24.60 21.03
N LYS A 435 5.49 -24.86 22.21
CA LYS A 435 6.22 -24.61 23.47
C LYS A 435 7.49 -25.46 23.61
N SER A 436 7.53 -26.67 23.06
CA SER A 436 8.73 -27.49 23.12
C SER A 436 9.82 -27.02 22.15
N TRP A 437 9.44 -26.41 21.02
CA TRP A 437 10.36 -25.83 20.06
C TRP A 437 10.88 -24.46 20.53
N VAL A 438 12.18 -24.36 20.81
CA VAL A 438 12.78 -23.21 21.53
C VAL A 438 12.63 -21.85 20.86
N THR A 439 12.49 -21.80 19.52
CA THR A 439 12.33 -20.53 18.78
C THR A 439 10.88 -20.24 18.41
N CYS A 440 9.94 -21.15 18.64
CA CYS A 440 8.53 -20.91 18.34
C CYS A 440 8.02 -19.71 19.14
N VAL A 441 7.32 -18.77 18.51
CA VAL A 441 6.62 -17.68 19.21
C VAL A 441 5.14 -17.63 18.88
N GLN A 442 4.69 -18.46 17.94
CA GLN A 442 3.35 -18.41 17.40
C GLN A 442 2.94 -19.79 16.86
N TRP A 443 1.66 -20.13 17.00
CA TRP A 443 1.07 -21.32 16.40
C TRP A 443 -0.39 -21.09 15.98
N SER A 444 -0.91 -21.92 15.07
CA SER A 444 -2.33 -22.03 14.78
C SER A 444 -2.75 -23.47 14.53
N TYR A 445 -4.02 -23.75 14.78
CA TYR A 445 -4.62 -25.06 14.61
C TYR A 445 -5.96 -24.96 13.89
N VAL A 446 -6.16 -25.79 12.88
CA VAL A 446 -7.44 -25.94 12.17
C VAL A 446 -7.63 -27.40 11.78
N GLU A 447 -8.73 -28.01 12.23
CA GLU A 447 -9.05 -29.43 12.01
C GLU A 447 -7.95 -30.40 12.43
N ASP A 448 -7.06 -30.83 11.54
CA ASP A 448 -5.91 -31.69 11.82
C ASP A 448 -4.57 -31.03 11.43
N LEU A 449 -4.56 -29.73 11.18
CA LEU A 449 -3.40 -28.98 10.72
C LEU A 449 -2.89 -28.07 11.83
N CYS A 450 -1.73 -28.41 12.38
CA CYS A 450 -0.95 -27.54 13.24
C CYS A 450 0.07 -26.76 12.41
N ARG A 451 0.06 -25.44 12.54
CA ARG A 451 1.08 -24.55 11.96
C ARG A 451 1.84 -23.85 13.07
N MET A 452 3.15 -23.72 12.94
CA MET A 452 4.03 -23.09 13.92
C MET A 452 4.99 -22.12 13.23
N ASP A 453 5.38 -21.06 13.95
CA ASP A 453 6.23 -20.00 13.41
C ASP A 453 7.21 -19.45 14.44
N ASP A 454 8.39 -19.02 13.97
CA ASP A 454 9.40 -18.30 14.76
C ASP A 454 9.25 -16.78 14.65
N LYS A 455 8.25 -16.32 13.88
CA LYS A 455 7.83 -14.93 13.77
C LYS A 455 6.50 -14.74 14.46
N LEU A 456 6.31 -13.54 15.00
CA LEU A 456 5.04 -13.13 15.57
C LEU A 456 4.31 -12.26 14.55
N ILE A 457 3.15 -12.73 14.10
CA ILE A 457 2.24 -11.99 13.21
C ILE A 457 0.94 -11.72 13.96
N MET A 458 0.37 -10.52 13.87
CA MET A 458 -0.86 -10.21 14.59
C MET A 458 -2.04 -11.04 14.06
N GLY A 459 -2.20 -11.13 12.74
CA GLY A 459 -3.27 -11.87 12.08
C GLY A 459 -4.58 -11.12 11.91
N GLN A 460 -5.61 -11.86 11.50
CA GLN A 460 -6.97 -11.37 11.32
C GLN A 460 -7.99 -12.41 11.80
N GLY A 461 -9.21 -11.98 12.15
CA GLY A 461 -10.25 -12.89 12.60
C GLY A 461 -11.63 -12.56 12.03
N PHE A 462 -12.55 -13.51 12.22
CA PHE A 462 -13.93 -13.43 11.75
C PHE A 462 -14.89 -13.14 12.91
N ALA A 463 -15.52 -11.96 12.89
CA ALA A 463 -16.55 -11.62 13.85
C ALA A 463 -17.76 -12.56 13.73
N PRO A 464 -18.54 -12.79 14.81
CA PRO A 464 -19.65 -13.76 14.80
C PRO A 464 -20.69 -13.57 13.69
N ALA A 465 -20.96 -12.33 13.28
CA ALA A 465 -21.96 -12.01 12.27
C ALA A 465 -21.41 -11.99 10.82
N MET A 466 -20.10 -12.17 10.62
CA MET A 466 -19.49 -12.15 9.29
C MET A 466 -19.95 -13.36 8.46
N SER A 467 -20.23 -13.14 7.18
CA SER A 467 -20.66 -14.21 6.27
C SER A 467 -19.52 -15.21 6.02
N GLU A 468 -18.28 -14.73 5.99
CA GLU A 468 -17.05 -15.50 5.85
C GLU A 468 -16.92 -16.56 6.94
N ARG A 469 -17.45 -16.30 8.14
CA ARG A 469 -17.45 -17.27 9.23
C ARG A 469 -18.33 -18.50 8.93
N LYS A 470 -19.30 -18.38 8.02
CA LYS A 470 -20.17 -19.50 7.61
C LYS A 470 -19.45 -20.48 6.68
N THR A 471 -18.39 -20.03 6.01
CA THR A 471 -17.64 -20.83 5.04
C THR A 471 -16.20 -21.13 5.49
N ALA A 472 -15.68 -20.38 6.48
CA ALA A 472 -14.37 -20.62 7.07
C ALA A 472 -14.39 -21.77 8.07
N LEU A 473 -13.28 -22.51 8.12
CA LEU A 473 -13.02 -23.45 9.20
C LEU A 473 -12.59 -22.69 10.46
N LYS A 474 -12.95 -23.24 11.63
CA LYS A 474 -12.56 -22.64 12.91
C LYS A 474 -11.05 -22.79 13.12
N THR A 475 -10.33 -21.70 12.88
CA THR A 475 -8.90 -21.60 13.24
C THR A 475 -8.75 -21.12 14.68
N THR A 476 -7.91 -21.80 15.45
CA THR A 476 -7.47 -21.34 16.78
C THR A 476 -6.00 -20.98 16.73
N SER A 477 -5.69 -19.73 17.03
CA SER A 477 -4.34 -19.17 17.01
C SER A 477 -3.83 -18.87 18.40
N GLY A 478 -2.53 -18.99 18.61
CA GLY A 478 -1.87 -18.61 19.86
C GLY A 478 -0.55 -17.88 19.65
N TRP A 479 -0.19 -17.07 20.64
CA TRP A 479 1.00 -16.23 20.67
C TRP A 479 1.70 -16.39 22.02
N LEU A 480 3.01 -16.67 21.99
CA LEU A 480 3.86 -16.84 23.17
C LEU A 480 4.63 -15.53 23.42
N GLN A 481 3.92 -14.47 23.82
CA GLN A 481 4.47 -13.13 24.00
C GLN A 481 5.60 -13.08 25.04
N GLU A 482 5.56 -13.97 26.04
CA GLU A 482 6.61 -14.11 27.04
C GLU A 482 8.00 -14.40 26.43
N ARG A 483 8.05 -14.97 25.21
CA ARG A 483 9.31 -15.26 24.52
C ARG A 483 9.97 -14.04 23.88
N LEU A 484 9.24 -12.92 23.78
CA LEU A 484 9.75 -11.69 23.19
C LEU A 484 10.70 -10.94 24.13
N GLU A 485 10.69 -11.24 25.44
CA GLU A 485 11.63 -10.67 26.42
C GLU A 485 13.11 -10.93 26.05
N GLY A 486 13.36 -12.02 25.32
CA GLY A 486 14.68 -12.36 24.79
C GLY A 486 15.10 -11.57 23.55
N TRP A 487 14.22 -10.75 22.96
CA TRP A 487 14.50 -9.95 21.77
C TRP A 487 14.99 -8.57 22.20
N LYS A 488 16.27 -8.49 22.59
CA LYS A 488 16.90 -7.25 23.03
C LYS A 488 17.40 -6.44 21.84
N CYS A 489 17.36 -5.12 21.97
CA CYS A 489 18.05 -4.21 21.06
C CYS A 489 19.30 -3.71 21.76
N ASP A 490 20.42 -3.77 21.04
CA ASP A 490 21.73 -3.37 21.53
C ASP A 490 21.89 -1.85 21.62
#